data_AF-A0A1T2L4Z4-F1
#
_entry.id   AF-A0A1T2L4Z4-F1
#
_cell.length_a   1.000
_cell.length_b   1.000
_cell.length_c   1.000
_cell.angle_alpha   90.00
_cell.angle_beta   90.00
_cell.angle_gamma   90.00
#
_symmetry.space_group_name_H-M   'P 1'
#
loop_
_entity.id
_entity.type
_entity.pdbx_description
1 polymer ?
#
loop_
_entity_poly.entity_id
_entity_poly.type
_entity_poly.pdbx_seq_one_letter_code
_entity_poly.pdbx_strand_id
1 'polypeptide(L)'
;MDAGSDKTGIARLKRWQHVSGMGYGIMQSYLSGEMSVCLNEDIDLSRLDTIMSDVLGELHPVTEACSVEEKLMSRILFWAAGIQRHFSIPLYPGYRVIEETIEADKGIGRTFRFALPSTHSQATLAAFQWVMTTLEHTLLKDTGGQLATDKECIDYLLKRKQSLGKYLKQYATREKTTYAIYQAAWEIDMPVRTLVPGYLILGYAACSRMMKITISDQTSALGVDIALNKLVTSKILHRIGLPEPGCRHVKDLQQAVKMASVIGFPVVVKPSDQDQGRGVFADLHDAAAVEKAFQKAQKFSKNILIEKHVPGFGHRLTVFNDKIYSVTRKTPAGITGDGVSAIGALIARSSCLPFVTHSDEQNKQRVLNDESLDLMRQYGLTPTLRAKERESKARSPR
;
A
#
# COMPACT_ATOMS: atom_id res chain seq x y z
N MET A 1 -27.17 -1.95 -20.63
CA MET A 1 -28.25 -1.42 -19.78
C MET A 1 -28.40 0.02 -20.15
N ASP A 2 -29.56 0.33 -20.73
CA ASP A 2 -29.85 1.59 -21.39
C ASP A 2 -29.70 2.80 -20.50
N ALA A 3 -29.18 3.86 -21.11
CA ALA A 3 -28.99 5.18 -20.55
C ALA A 3 -30.36 5.80 -20.22
N GLY A 4 -30.78 5.65 -18.97
CA GLY A 4 -31.86 6.43 -18.39
C GLY A 4 -31.43 7.90 -18.25
N SER A 5 -32.21 8.77 -18.90
CA SER A 5 -32.46 10.19 -18.62
C SER A 5 -31.44 10.96 -17.76
N ASP A 6 -30.78 11.96 -18.34
CA ASP A 6 -30.56 13.22 -17.61
C ASP A 6 -30.37 14.42 -18.56
N LYS A 7 -31.28 15.38 -18.41
CA LYS A 7 -31.27 16.68 -19.08
C LYS A 7 -30.48 17.64 -18.17
N THR A 8 -29.63 18.50 -18.78
CA THR A 8 -28.90 19.65 -18.19
C THR A 8 -27.80 19.36 -17.16
N GLY A 9 -26.60 18.99 -17.62
CA GLY A 9 -25.35 19.00 -16.84
C GLY A 9 -24.21 19.65 -17.64
N ILE A 10 -23.25 20.27 -16.93
CA ILE A 10 -22.10 21.07 -17.46
C ILE A 10 -21.13 20.21 -18.28
N ALA A 11 -21.00 18.93 -17.92
CA ALA A 11 -20.30 17.97 -18.75
C ALA A 11 -21.12 16.68 -18.83
N ARG A 12 -21.06 15.98 -19.97
CA ARG A 12 -21.81 14.75 -20.23
C ARG A 12 -20.90 13.68 -20.79
N LEU A 13 -20.99 12.50 -20.22
CA LEU A 13 -20.22 11.34 -20.63
C LEU A 13 -21.10 10.46 -21.54
N LYS A 14 -20.66 10.21 -22.77
CA LYS A 14 -21.36 9.42 -23.79
C LYS A 14 -20.45 8.30 -24.33
N ARG A 15 -21.08 7.25 -24.85
CA ARG A 15 -20.47 6.18 -25.66
C ARG A 15 -19.15 5.63 -25.08
N TRP A 16 -19.26 4.85 -24.00
CA TRP A 16 -18.11 4.21 -23.39
C TRP A 16 -17.86 2.81 -23.93
N GLN A 17 -16.60 2.51 -24.18
CA GLN A 17 -16.17 1.18 -24.54
C GLN A 17 -14.86 0.85 -23.83
N HIS A 18 -14.86 -0.27 -23.13
CA HIS A 18 -13.63 -0.88 -22.66
C HIS A 18 -12.98 -1.62 -23.84
N VAL A 19 -11.72 -1.30 -24.09
CA VAL A 19 -10.91 -1.96 -25.11
C VAL A 19 -9.83 -2.76 -24.39
N SER A 20 -9.88 -4.08 -24.54
CA SER A 20 -8.93 -5.02 -23.90
C SER A 20 -7.57 -5.10 -24.62
N GLY A 21 -7.19 -4.07 -25.37
CA GLY A 21 -6.03 -4.06 -26.25
C GLY A 21 -5.34 -2.70 -26.25
N MET A 22 -4.42 -2.51 -27.21
CA MET A 22 -3.68 -1.27 -27.38
C MET A 22 -4.31 -0.41 -28.47
N GLY A 23 -4.21 0.91 -28.32
CA GLY A 23 -4.74 1.85 -29.29
C GLY A 23 -4.41 3.28 -28.89
N TYR A 24 -4.35 4.18 -29.88
CA TYR A 24 -4.12 5.62 -29.66
C TYR A 24 -2.83 5.94 -28.86
N GLY A 25 -1.80 5.09 -29.00
CA GLY A 25 -0.54 5.22 -28.25
C GLY A 25 -0.62 4.75 -26.79
N ILE A 26 -1.73 4.14 -26.38
CA ILE A 26 -1.88 3.48 -25.08
C ILE A 26 -1.54 2.00 -25.24
N MET A 27 -0.52 1.55 -24.50
CA MET A 27 0.07 0.21 -24.62
C MET A 27 -0.56 -0.81 -23.65
N GLN A 28 -1.76 -0.55 -23.15
CA GLN A 28 -2.50 -1.41 -22.21
C GLN A 28 -4.01 -1.23 -22.40
N SER A 29 -4.83 -2.05 -21.73
CA SER A 29 -6.28 -1.89 -21.74
C SER A 29 -6.68 -0.46 -21.36
N TYR A 30 -7.64 0.07 -22.10
CA TYR A 30 -8.09 1.44 -21.94
C TYR A 30 -9.60 1.55 -22.04
N LEU A 31 -10.10 2.61 -21.41
CA LEU A 31 -11.48 3.04 -21.52
C LEU A 31 -11.51 4.17 -22.55
N SER A 32 -12.28 3.97 -23.63
CA SER A 32 -12.58 5.00 -24.63
C SER A 32 -13.95 5.59 -24.34
N GLY A 33 -14.09 6.90 -24.46
CA GLY A 33 -15.36 7.59 -24.22
C GLY A 33 -15.43 8.94 -24.93
N GLU A 34 -16.64 9.49 -24.97
CA GLU A 34 -16.89 10.87 -25.40
C GLU A 34 -17.31 11.70 -24.19
N MET A 35 -16.74 12.89 -24.05
CA MET A 35 -17.16 13.87 -23.06
C MET A 35 -17.52 15.17 -23.75
N SER A 36 -18.79 15.56 -23.66
CA SER A 36 -19.26 16.88 -24.07
C SER A 36 -19.17 17.83 -22.88
N VAL A 37 -18.49 18.95 -23.03
CA VAL A 37 -18.39 20.03 -22.04
C VAL A 37 -19.07 21.26 -22.61
N CYS A 38 -20.02 21.82 -21.87
CA CYS A 38 -20.75 23.02 -22.24
C CYS A 38 -20.67 24.02 -21.09
N LEU A 39 -19.96 25.13 -21.31
CA LEU A 39 -19.81 26.21 -20.35
C LEU A 39 -20.48 27.47 -20.92
N ASN A 40 -21.33 28.10 -20.11
CA ASN A 40 -22.04 29.31 -20.51
C ASN A 40 -21.35 30.60 -20.03
N GLU A 41 -20.40 30.51 -19.08
CA GLU A 41 -19.70 31.64 -18.45
C GLU A 41 -18.24 31.26 -18.09
N ASP A 42 -17.39 32.27 -17.86
CA ASP A 42 -16.02 32.12 -17.32
C ASP A 42 -16.06 31.66 -15.85
N ILE A 43 -16.09 30.36 -15.63
CA ILE A 43 -16.06 29.74 -14.30
C ILE A 43 -14.65 29.85 -13.69
N ASP A 44 -14.55 30.31 -12.44
CA ASP A 44 -13.30 30.27 -11.68
C ASP A 44 -12.94 28.83 -11.27
N LEU A 45 -12.01 28.22 -12.02
CA LEU A 45 -11.52 26.87 -11.77
C LEU A 45 -10.59 26.78 -10.55
N SER A 46 -10.06 27.91 -10.04
CA SER A 46 -9.08 27.90 -8.94
C SER A 46 -9.70 27.51 -7.59
N ARG A 47 -10.94 27.92 -7.34
CA ARG A 47 -11.73 27.50 -6.18
C ARG A 47 -11.99 25.99 -6.19
N LEU A 48 -12.30 25.42 -7.36
CA LEU A 48 -12.48 23.97 -7.51
C LEU A 48 -11.19 23.21 -7.22
N ASP A 49 -10.06 23.69 -7.71
CA ASP A 49 -8.75 23.08 -7.44
C ASP A 49 -8.44 23.05 -5.94
N THR A 50 -8.80 24.11 -5.21
CA THR A 50 -8.63 24.20 -3.75
C THR A 50 -9.50 23.17 -3.02
N ILE A 51 -10.80 23.12 -3.33
CA ILE A 51 -11.73 22.16 -2.71
C ILE A 51 -11.31 20.71 -3.02
N MET A 52 -10.94 20.42 -4.26
CA MET A 52 -10.54 19.08 -4.68
C MET A 52 -9.17 18.68 -4.11
N SER A 53 -8.25 19.64 -3.96
CA SER A 53 -6.98 19.43 -3.25
C SER A 53 -7.22 19.04 -1.80
N ASP A 54 -8.13 19.70 -1.09
CA ASP A 54 -8.46 19.35 0.30
C ASP A 54 -9.10 17.95 0.42
N VAL A 55 -9.89 17.54 -0.57
CA VAL A 55 -10.58 16.23 -0.56
C VAL A 55 -9.66 15.08 -1.00
N LEU A 56 -8.77 15.30 -1.97
CA LEU A 56 -7.91 14.26 -2.55
C LEU A 56 -6.49 14.26 -1.99
N GLY A 57 -6.00 15.40 -1.48
CA GLY A 57 -4.63 15.59 -1.03
C GLY A 57 -3.63 15.79 -2.17
N GLU A 58 -4.10 16.06 -3.39
CA GLU A 58 -3.28 16.24 -4.58
C GLU A 58 -3.73 17.50 -5.35
N LEU A 59 -2.78 18.37 -5.68
CA LEU A 59 -3.03 19.54 -6.53
C LEU A 59 -3.02 19.12 -8.00
N HIS A 60 -3.97 19.64 -8.78
CA HIS A 60 -3.99 19.46 -10.22
C HIS A 60 -2.74 20.11 -10.84
N PRO A 61 -1.95 19.38 -11.66
CA PRO A 61 -0.79 19.98 -12.32
C PRO A 61 -1.28 21.01 -13.35
N VAL A 62 -0.71 22.22 -13.31
CA VAL A 62 -1.07 23.28 -14.27
C VAL A 62 -0.78 22.80 -15.69
N THR A 63 -1.82 22.46 -16.44
CA THR A 63 -1.70 22.06 -17.85
C THR A 63 -1.67 23.30 -18.74
N GLU A 64 -0.75 23.33 -19.71
CA GLU A 64 -0.79 24.25 -20.87
C GLU A 64 -1.92 23.86 -21.83
N ALA A 65 -3.18 23.90 -21.36
CA ALA A 65 -4.35 23.62 -22.18
C ALA A 65 -4.80 24.89 -22.92
N CYS A 66 -5.23 24.72 -24.18
CA CYS A 66 -5.55 25.81 -25.11
C CYS A 66 -6.94 26.42 -24.85
N SER A 67 -7.89 25.67 -24.27
CA SER A 67 -9.24 26.17 -23.95
C SER A 67 -9.68 25.93 -22.50
N VAL A 68 -10.73 26.65 -22.03
CA VAL A 68 -11.29 26.49 -20.68
C VAL A 68 -11.96 25.12 -20.52
N GLU A 69 -12.59 24.60 -21.58
CA GLU A 69 -13.22 23.28 -21.61
C GLU A 69 -12.17 22.16 -21.53
N GLU A 70 -11.02 22.31 -22.23
CA GLU A 70 -9.90 21.39 -22.11
C GLU A 70 -9.29 21.40 -20.69
N LYS A 71 -9.19 22.59 -20.08
CA LYS A 71 -8.75 22.75 -18.68
C LYS A 71 -9.68 22.01 -17.73
N LEU A 72 -10.99 22.08 -17.93
CA LEU A 72 -11.97 21.35 -17.13
C LEU A 72 -11.92 19.84 -17.38
N MET A 73 -11.80 19.40 -18.64
CA MET A 73 -11.62 17.99 -18.99
C MET A 73 -10.41 17.40 -18.29
N SER A 74 -9.25 18.08 -18.40
CA SER A 74 -8.01 17.60 -17.80
C SER A 74 -8.12 17.45 -16.28
N ARG A 75 -8.89 18.31 -15.61
CA ARG A 75 -9.20 18.23 -14.17
C ARG A 75 -10.08 17.04 -13.84
N ILE A 76 -11.16 16.84 -14.60
CA ILE A 76 -12.07 15.69 -14.40
C ILE A 76 -11.29 14.37 -14.49
N LEU A 77 -10.48 14.21 -15.54
CA LEU A 77 -9.66 13.03 -15.76
C LEU A 77 -8.63 12.85 -14.63
N PHE A 78 -7.96 13.93 -14.23
CA PHE A 78 -6.98 13.91 -13.13
C PHE A 78 -7.60 13.54 -11.78
N TRP A 79 -8.74 14.13 -11.42
CA TRP A 79 -9.41 13.84 -10.15
C TRP A 79 -10.02 12.44 -10.12
N ALA A 80 -10.56 11.96 -11.24
CA ALA A 80 -11.00 10.57 -11.36
C ALA A 80 -9.83 9.59 -11.15
N ALA A 81 -8.64 9.94 -11.63
CA ALA A 81 -7.41 9.21 -11.36
C ALA A 81 -6.98 9.32 -9.89
N GLY A 82 -7.03 10.51 -9.29
CA GLY A 82 -6.67 10.77 -7.90
C GLY A 82 -7.52 9.97 -6.90
N ILE A 83 -8.83 9.87 -7.13
CA ILE A 83 -9.72 9.03 -6.32
C ILE A 83 -9.32 7.56 -6.38
N GLN A 84 -9.04 7.06 -7.59
CA GLN A 84 -8.61 5.68 -7.77
C GLN A 84 -7.26 5.41 -7.08
N ARG A 85 -6.29 6.33 -7.20
CA ARG A 85 -5.01 6.26 -6.46
C ARG A 85 -5.22 6.23 -4.95
N HIS A 86 -6.11 7.06 -4.44
CA HIS A 86 -6.43 7.10 -3.00
C HIS A 86 -6.96 5.75 -2.48
N PHE A 87 -7.64 4.97 -3.33
CA PHE A 87 -8.11 3.62 -3.02
C PHE A 87 -7.16 2.51 -3.51
N SER A 88 -5.92 2.82 -3.86
CA SER A 88 -4.91 1.86 -4.36
C SER A 88 -5.36 1.08 -5.61
N ILE A 89 -6.14 1.74 -6.47
CA ILE A 89 -6.53 1.20 -7.78
C ILE A 89 -5.53 1.73 -8.81
N PRO A 90 -4.83 0.83 -9.53
CA PRO A 90 -3.79 1.24 -10.45
C PRO A 90 -4.40 1.92 -11.69
N LEU A 91 -4.23 3.23 -11.83
CA LEU A 91 -4.56 4.02 -13.03
C LEU A 91 -3.38 4.90 -13.47
N TYR A 92 -3.00 4.78 -14.75
CA TYR A 92 -2.01 5.65 -15.36
C TYR A 92 -2.59 7.07 -15.54
N PRO A 93 -1.88 8.14 -15.13
CA PRO A 93 -2.43 9.50 -15.09
C PRO A 93 -2.58 10.17 -16.46
N GLY A 94 -1.94 9.65 -17.51
CA GLY A 94 -2.05 10.19 -18.86
C GLY A 94 -3.29 9.72 -19.61
N TYR A 95 -3.88 10.62 -20.39
CA TYR A 95 -4.96 10.33 -21.34
C TYR A 95 -4.55 10.78 -22.74
N ARG A 96 -5.27 10.30 -23.75
CA ARG A 96 -5.09 10.68 -25.15
C ARG A 96 -6.40 11.23 -25.69
N VAL A 97 -6.38 12.45 -26.19
CA VAL A 97 -7.50 13.01 -26.96
C VAL A 97 -7.37 12.47 -28.38
N ILE A 98 -8.43 11.80 -28.85
CA ILE A 98 -8.49 11.17 -30.17
C ILE A 98 -9.07 12.15 -31.18
N GLU A 99 -10.13 12.85 -30.80
CA GLU A 99 -10.88 13.75 -31.65
C GLU A 99 -11.53 14.85 -30.80
N GLU A 100 -11.55 16.06 -31.34
CA GLU A 100 -12.25 17.20 -30.78
C GLU A 100 -13.27 17.71 -31.80
N THR A 101 -14.51 17.88 -31.38
CA THR A 101 -15.59 18.43 -32.22
C THR A 101 -16.21 19.63 -31.52
N ILE A 102 -16.30 20.74 -32.24
CA ILE A 102 -16.94 21.97 -31.76
C ILE A 102 -18.41 21.93 -32.22
N GLU A 103 -19.35 21.90 -31.28
CA GLU A 103 -20.78 21.97 -31.58
C GLU A 103 -21.18 23.44 -31.76
N ALA A 104 -21.69 23.79 -32.94
CA ALA A 104 -22.00 25.18 -33.32
C ALA A 104 -23.41 25.65 -32.93
N ASP A 105 -24.27 24.78 -32.37
CA ASP A 105 -25.69 25.08 -32.16
C ASP A 105 -26.06 25.20 -30.67
N LYS A 106 -26.41 26.43 -30.27
CA LYS A 106 -26.96 26.86 -28.96
C LYS A 106 -26.07 26.67 -27.71
N GLY A 107 -24.90 27.31 -27.73
CA GLY A 107 -23.96 27.40 -26.61
C GLY A 107 -22.64 26.76 -27.01
N ILE A 108 -21.50 27.43 -26.78
CA ILE A 108 -20.17 26.95 -27.21
C ILE A 108 -19.85 25.65 -26.45
N GLY A 109 -20.19 24.51 -27.03
CA GLY A 109 -19.96 23.19 -26.48
C GLY A 109 -18.85 22.48 -27.24
N ARG A 110 -17.92 21.85 -26.52
CA ARG A 110 -16.87 21.02 -27.12
C ARG A 110 -17.07 19.57 -26.71
N THR A 111 -17.03 18.67 -27.68
CA THR A 111 -17.05 17.23 -27.44
C THR A 111 -15.67 16.66 -27.69
N PHE A 112 -15.11 16.02 -26.67
CA PHE A 112 -13.80 15.37 -26.70
C PHE A 112 -13.97 13.86 -26.68
N ARG A 113 -13.45 13.18 -27.70
CA ARG A 113 -13.27 11.73 -27.66
C ARG A 113 -11.90 11.44 -27.06
N PHE A 114 -11.84 10.68 -25.98
CA PHE A 114 -10.58 10.38 -25.30
C PHE A 114 -10.44 8.88 -25.01
N ALA A 115 -9.18 8.47 -24.82
CA ALA A 115 -8.81 7.17 -24.30
C ALA A 115 -7.99 7.35 -23.02
N LEU A 116 -8.37 6.60 -22.00
CA LEU A 116 -7.73 6.60 -20.68
C LEU A 116 -7.32 5.17 -20.33
N PRO A 117 -6.05 4.91 -19.98
CA PRO A 117 -5.63 3.57 -19.57
C PRO A 117 -6.39 3.16 -18.32
N SER A 118 -7.04 2.00 -18.35
CA SER A 118 -7.88 1.53 -17.25
C SER A 118 -7.74 0.02 -17.09
N THR A 119 -7.39 -0.39 -15.87
CA THR A 119 -7.36 -1.80 -15.47
C THR A 119 -8.76 -2.33 -15.14
N HIS A 120 -9.63 -1.46 -14.62
CA HIS A 120 -10.98 -1.79 -14.19
C HIS A 120 -11.97 -0.71 -14.66
N SER A 121 -12.61 -0.95 -15.81
CA SER A 121 -13.53 0.02 -16.43
C SER A 121 -14.66 0.48 -15.50
N GLN A 122 -15.25 -0.43 -14.72
CA GLN A 122 -16.31 -0.11 -13.76
C GLN A 122 -15.83 0.83 -12.64
N ALA A 123 -14.61 0.61 -12.12
CA ALA A 123 -14.03 1.48 -11.10
C ALA A 123 -13.77 2.88 -11.64
N THR A 124 -13.23 2.96 -12.87
CA THR A 124 -12.98 4.22 -13.55
C THR A 124 -14.27 4.99 -13.85
N LEU A 125 -15.32 4.31 -14.34
CA LEU A 125 -16.64 4.93 -14.58
C LEU A 125 -17.28 5.44 -13.28
N ALA A 126 -17.21 4.68 -12.19
CA ALA A 126 -17.73 5.10 -10.90
C ALA A 126 -16.97 6.33 -10.34
N ALA A 127 -15.65 6.37 -10.52
CA ALA A 127 -14.85 7.54 -10.17
C ALA A 127 -15.23 8.77 -11.01
N PHE A 128 -15.47 8.59 -12.32
CA PHE A 128 -15.97 9.67 -13.17
C PHE A 128 -17.33 10.19 -12.73
N GLN A 129 -18.31 9.31 -12.55
CA GLN A 129 -19.64 9.69 -12.07
C GLN A 129 -19.56 10.45 -10.74
N TRP A 130 -18.65 10.05 -9.86
CA TRP A 130 -18.41 10.77 -8.63
C TRP A 130 -17.94 12.20 -8.88
N VAL A 131 -16.90 12.39 -9.70
CA VAL A 131 -16.35 13.73 -10.01
C VAL A 131 -17.39 14.61 -10.71
N MET A 132 -18.17 14.04 -11.63
CA MET A 132 -19.18 14.78 -12.39
C MET A 132 -20.28 15.34 -11.51
N THR A 133 -20.89 14.51 -10.66
CA THR A 133 -21.90 14.99 -9.71
C THR A 133 -21.30 15.95 -8.67
N THR A 134 -20.01 15.80 -8.35
CA THR A 134 -19.31 16.77 -7.49
C THR A 134 -19.25 18.14 -8.15
N LEU A 135 -18.87 18.19 -9.44
CA LEU A 135 -18.86 19.41 -10.24
C LEU A 135 -20.24 20.04 -10.36
N GLU A 136 -21.27 19.24 -10.62
CA GLU A 136 -22.66 19.72 -10.65
C GLU A 136 -23.07 20.33 -9.31
N HIS A 137 -22.75 19.68 -8.19
CA HIS A 137 -23.09 20.19 -6.86
C HIS A 137 -22.33 21.47 -6.50
N THR A 138 -21.07 21.62 -6.92
CA THR A 138 -20.25 22.81 -6.64
C THR A 138 -20.58 23.97 -7.58
N LEU A 139 -20.83 23.71 -8.87
CA LEU A 139 -21.01 24.75 -9.88
C LEU A 139 -22.47 25.20 -10.04
N LEU A 140 -23.46 24.31 -9.95
CA LEU A 140 -24.88 24.70 -10.10
C LEU A 140 -25.40 25.50 -8.89
N LYS A 141 -24.78 25.36 -7.71
CA LYS A 141 -25.14 26.14 -6.52
C LYS A 141 -24.62 27.57 -6.53
N ASP A 142 -23.55 27.87 -7.27
CA ASP A 142 -23.10 29.25 -7.48
C ASP A 142 -24.11 30.07 -8.31
N THR A 143 -24.92 29.42 -9.16
CA THR A 143 -25.88 30.09 -10.05
C THR A 143 -27.29 30.30 -9.50
N GLY A 144 -27.65 29.81 -8.30
CA GLY A 144 -29.08 29.85 -7.89
C GLY A 144 -29.51 29.56 -6.45
N GLY A 145 -28.61 29.44 -5.46
CA GLY A 145 -29.07 29.32 -4.07
C GLY A 145 -27.95 29.22 -3.04
N GLN A 146 -28.05 30.04 -1.99
CA GLN A 146 -27.21 30.11 -0.78
C GLN A 146 -25.87 29.37 -0.86
N LEU A 147 -24.77 30.12 -0.99
CA LEU A 147 -23.41 29.61 -0.89
C LEU A 147 -23.28 28.75 0.38
N ALA A 148 -23.29 27.42 0.20
CA ALA A 148 -22.79 26.52 1.21
C ALA A 148 -21.33 26.89 1.45
N THR A 149 -20.94 27.01 2.71
CA THR A 149 -19.53 27.31 3.03
C THR A 149 -18.64 26.22 2.45
N ASP A 150 -17.42 26.56 1.98
CA ASP A 150 -16.52 25.57 1.37
C ASP A 150 -16.31 24.34 2.28
N LYS A 151 -16.38 24.55 3.60
CA LYS A 151 -16.34 23.50 4.62
C LYS A 151 -17.51 22.49 4.53
N GLU A 152 -18.74 22.96 4.33
CA GLU A 152 -19.91 22.09 4.17
C GLU A 152 -19.84 21.27 2.88
N CYS A 153 -19.34 21.88 1.81
CA CYS A 153 -19.05 21.19 0.55
C CYS A 153 -18.00 20.09 0.75
N ILE A 154 -16.88 20.39 1.41
CA ILE A 154 -15.83 19.40 1.70
C ILE A 154 -16.40 18.25 2.54
N ASP A 155 -17.15 18.54 3.60
CA ASP A 155 -17.75 17.50 4.47
C ASP A 155 -18.72 16.58 3.70
N TYR A 156 -19.53 17.15 2.80
CA TYR A 156 -20.40 16.39 1.90
C TYR A 156 -19.60 15.47 0.97
N LEU A 157 -18.53 16.00 0.35
CA LEU A 157 -17.67 15.24 -0.55
C LEU A 157 -16.92 14.12 0.17
N LEU A 158 -16.45 14.36 1.39
CA LEU A 158 -15.81 13.33 2.22
C LEU A 158 -16.76 12.18 2.54
N LYS A 159 -18.02 12.46 2.93
CA LYS A 159 -19.04 11.41 3.15
C LYS A 159 -19.29 10.59 1.89
N ARG A 160 -19.38 11.25 0.73
CA ARG A 160 -19.61 10.57 -0.54
C ARG A 160 -18.41 9.75 -0.97
N LYS A 161 -17.19 10.26 -0.78
CA LYS A 161 -15.92 9.54 -0.98
C LYS A 161 -15.87 8.27 -0.15
N GLN A 162 -16.32 8.31 1.11
CA GLN A 162 -16.39 7.11 1.97
C GLN A 162 -17.36 6.06 1.43
N SER A 163 -18.55 6.46 0.97
CA SER A 163 -19.53 5.56 0.35
C SER A 163 -18.99 4.92 -0.93
N LEU A 164 -18.38 5.72 -1.82
CA LEU A 164 -17.72 5.22 -3.03
C LEU A 164 -16.56 4.27 -2.68
N GLY A 165 -15.79 4.59 -1.65
CA GLY A 165 -14.69 3.76 -1.17
C GLY A 165 -15.10 2.33 -0.80
N LYS A 166 -16.32 2.13 -0.28
CA LYS A 166 -16.84 0.77 0.00
C LYS A 166 -16.98 -0.05 -1.28
N TYR A 167 -17.43 0.58 -2.38
CA TYR A 167 -17.55 -0.05 -3.69
C TYR A 167 -16.18 -0.24 -4.36
N LEU A 168 -15.32 0.77 -4.34
CA LEU A 168 -14.02 0.73 -5.02
C LEU A 168 -13.03 -0.26 -4.40
N LYS A 169 -13.14 -0.54 -3.09
CA LYS A 169 -12.27 -1.50 -2.38
C LYS A 169 -12.23 -2.90 -2.99
N GLN A 170 -13.25 -3.31 -3.74
CA GLN A 170 -13.24 -4.62 -4.42
C GLN A 170 -12.25 -4.68 -5.60
N TYR A 171 -11.91 -3.53 -6.20
CA TYR A 171 -10.95 -3.39 -7.30
C TYR A 171 -9.56 -2.93 -6.83
N ALA A 172 -9.42 -2.65 -5.54
CA ALA A 172 -8.16 -2.17 -4.96
C ALA A 172 -7.09 -3.26 -5.00
N THR A 173 -5.86 -2.87 -5.34
CA THR A 173 -4.72 -3.76 -5.20
C THR A 173 -4.39 -3.87 -3.71
N ARG A 174 -4.68 -5.03 -3.11
CA ARG A 174 -4.50 -5.27 -1.67
C ARG A 174 -3.04 -5.19 -1.22
N GLU A 175 -2.11 -5.53 -2.11
CA GLU A 175 -0.69 -5.65 -1.82
C GLU A 175 0.05 -4.36 -2.20
N LYS A 176 0.58 -3.64 -1.21
CA LYS A 176 1.31 -2.38 -1.42
C LYS A 176 2.50 -2.51 -2.37
N THR A 177 3.21 -3.64 -2.32
CA THR A 177 4.36 -3.91 -3.21
C THR A 177 3.92 -3.96 -4.67
N THR A 178 2.83 -4.67 -4.95
CA THR A 178 2.26 -4.78 -6.30
C THR A 178 1.84 -3.42 -6.82
N TYR A 179 1.21 -2.59 -5.98
CA TYR A 179 0.88 -1.19 -6.33
C TYR A 179 2.12 -0.33 -6.61
N ALA A 180 3.19 -0.46 -5.82
CA ALA A 180 4.44 0.27 -6.05
C ALA A 180 5.10 -0.14 -7.37
N ILE A 181 5.04 -1.42 -7.76
CA ILE A 181 5.52 -1.89 -9.06
C ILE A 181 4.71 -1.28 -10.20
N TYR A 182 3.38 -1.21 -10.05
CA TYR A 182 2.53 -0.50 -11.02
C TYR A 182 2.96 0.96 -11.19
N GLN A 183 3.14 1.67 -10.08
CA GLN A 183 3.54 3.07 -10.10
C GLN A 183 4.90 3.26 -10.77
N ALA A 184 5.90 2.46 -10.40
CA ALA A 184 7.24 2.52 -11.00
C ALA A 184 7.21 2.21 -12.51
N ALA A 185 6.38 1.26 -12.94
CA ALA A 185 6.22 0.97 -14.36
C ALA A 185 5.60 2.15 -15.13
N TRP A 186 4.67 2.88 -14.52
CA TRP A 186 4.11 4.08 -15.14
C TRP A 186 5.11 5.22 -15.26
N GLU A 187 5.95 5.43 -14.25
CA GLU A 187 6.97 6.49 -14.26
C GLU A 187 7.96 6.36 -15.43
N ILE A 188 8.10 5.14 -15.98
CA ILE A 188 8.96 4.85 -17.13
C ILE A 188 8.18 4.47 -18.40
N ASP A 189 6.88 4.78 -18.46
CA ASP A 189 5.98 4.47 -19.59
C ASP A 189 5.97 3.00 -20.01
N MET A 190 6.21 2.09 -19.07
CA MET A 190 6.19 0.65 -19.32
C MET A 190 4.76 0.11 -19.20
N PRO A 191 4.26 -0.60 -20.23
CA PRO A 191 2.92 -1.18 -20.16
C PRO A 191 2.85 -2.27 -19.10
N VAL A 192 1.77 -2.24 -18.31
CA VAL A 192 1.48 -3.28 -17.31
C VAL A 192 0.09 -3.82 -17.52
N ARG A 193 -0.04 -5.16 -17.50
CA ARG A 193 -1.32 -5.85 -17.49
C ARG A 193 -1.42 -6.80 -16.32
N THR A 194 -2.61 -6.88 -15.72
CA THR A 194 -2.95 -7.98 -14.81
C THR A 194 -3.39 -9.17 -15.66
N LEU A 195 -2.75 -10.32 -15.50
CA LEU A 195 -3.25 -11.55 -16.12
C LEU A 195 -4.40 -12.14 -15.28
N VAL A 196 -4.13 -12.29 -13.98
CA VAL A 196 -5.09 -12.67 -12.93
C VAL A 196 -4.70 -11.92 -11.66
N PRO A 197 -5.60 -11.75 -10.67
CA PRO A 197 -5.27 -11.02 -9.44
C PRO A 197 -3.94 -11.49 -8.80
N GLY A 198 -3.01 -10.55 -8.60
CA GLY A 198 -1.68 -10.80 -8.03
C GLY A 198 -0.58 -11.17 -9.04
N TYR A 199 -0.92 -11.42 -10.31
CA TYR A 199 0.05 -11.72 -11.37
C TYR A 199 0.08 -10.59 -12.40
N LEU A 200 1.25 -9.97 -12.51
CA LEU A 200 1.52 -8.86 -13.42
C LEU A 200 2.32 -9.35 -14.62
N ILE A 201 2.07 -8.74 -15.76
CA ILE A 201 2.97 -8.81 -16.90
C ILE A 201 3.40 -7.39 -17.24
N LEU A 202 4.72 -7.15 -17.13
CA LEU A 202 5.38 -5.90 -17.47
C LEU A 202 5.93 -6.01 -18.89
N GLY A 203 5.77 -4.98 -19.70
CA GLY A 203 6.25 -4.97 -21.08
C GLY A 203 5.37 -5.76 -22.06
N TYR A 204 5.82 -5.83 -23.31
CA TYR A 204 5.07 -6.41 -24.43
C TYR A 204 5.85 -7.50 -25.18
N ALA A 205 5.10 -8.45 -25.75
CA ALA A 205 5.61 -9.52 -26.60
C ALA A 205 6.87 -10.22 -26.00
N ALA A 206 7.92 -10.39 -26.80
CA ALA A 206 9.15 -11.08 -26.40
C ALA A 206 9.92 -10.41 -25.25
N CYS A 207 9.70 -9.11 -25.04
CA CYS A 207 10.32 -8.35 -23.95
C CYS A 207 9.49 -8.35 -22.67
N SER A 208 8.35 -9.06 -22.64
CA SER A 208 7.51 -9.10 -21.45
C SER A 208 8.13 -9.92 -20.32
N ARG A 209 7.86 -9.49 -19.07
CA ARG A 209 8.30 -10.15 -17.84
C ARG A 209 7.10 -10.42 -16.95
N MET A 210 6.97 -11.64 -16.48
CA MET A 210 5.91 -12.02 -15.55
C MET A 210 6.40 -11.83 -14.12
N MET A 211 5.55 -11.24 -13.28
CA MET A 211 5.87 -11.01 -11.87
C MET A 211 4.69 -11.32 -10.96
N LYS A 212 5.01 -11.82 -9.77
CA LYS A 212 4.11 -12.00 -8.64
C LYS A 212 4.77 -11.40 -7.40
N ILE A 213 4.28 -10.25 -6.95
CA ILE A 213 4.90 -9.47 -5.87
C ILE A 213 6.38 -9.20 -6.23
N THR A 214 7.35 -9.83 -5.57
CA THR A 214 8.79 -9.69 -5.84
C THR A 214 9.39 -10.88 -6.60
N ILE A 215 8.60 -11.89 -6.94
CA ILE A 215 9.07 -13.06 -7.70
C ILE A 215 8.85 -12.77 -9.19
N SER A 216 9.90 -12.88 -9.99
CA SER A 216 9.86 -12.74 -11.45
C SER A 216 10.17 -14.06 -12.16
N ASP A 217 10.01 -14.06 -13.48
CA ASP A 217 10.48 -15.12 -14.39
C ASP A 217 12.00 -15.36 -14.34
N GLN A 218 12.78 -14.41 -13.83
CA GLN A 218 14.23 -14.57 -13.59
C GLN A 218 14.55 -15.14 -12.20
N THR A 219 13.56 -15.27 -11.33
CA THR A 219 13.78 -15.82 -9.99
C THR A 219 13.88 -17.34 -10.08
N SER A 220 15.04 -17.89 -9.70
CA SER A 220 15.26 -19.35 -9.72
C SER A 220 14.23 -20.08 -8.85
N ALA A 221 13.54 -21.06 -9.43
CA ALA A 221 12.60 -21.91 -8.69
C ALA A 221 13.26 -22.63 -7.51
N LEU A 222 14.50 -23.11 -7.71
CA LEU A 222 15.31 -23.70 -6.63
C LEU A 222 15.68 -22.65 -5.56
N GLY A 223 15.97 -21.42 -5.97
CA GLY A 223 16.24 -20.32 -5.05
C GLY A 223 15.05 -20.01 -4.15
N VAL A 224 13.84 -19.99 -4.72
CA VAL A 224 12.58 -19.81 -3.95
C VAL A 224 12.37 -20.97 -2.99
N ASP A 225 12.51 -22.21 -3.44
CA ASP A 225 12.35 -23.41 -2.60
C ASP A 225 13.33 -23.42 -1.41
N ILE A 226 14.60 -23.12 -1.67
CA ILE A 226 15.64 -23.00 -0.63
C ILE A 226 15.25 -21.89 0.36
N ALA A 227 14.89 -20.70 -0.11
CA ALA A 227 14.58 -19.55 0.73
C ALA A 227 13.36 -19.79 1.65
N LEU A 228 12.37 -20.56 1.19
CA LEU A 228 11.21 -20.95 2.00
C LEU A 228 11.55 -22.00 3.08
N ASN A 229 12.64 -22.73 2.92
CA ASN A 229 13.09 -23.74 3.87
C ASN A 229 14.28 -23.27 4.71
N LYS A 230 13.99 -22.77 5.92
CA LYS A 230 15.00 -22.25 6.87
C LYS A 230 16.12 -23.23 7.19
N LEU A 231 15.80 -24.53 7.31
CA LEU A 231 16.78 -25.58 7.62
C LEU A 231 17.74 -25.83 6.46
N VAL A 232 17.20 -25.92 5.24
CA VAL A 232 18.00 -26.11 4.02
C VAL A 232 18.88 -24.89 3.79
N THR A 233 18.30 -23.69 3.90
CA THR A 233 19.05 -22.42 3.80
C THR A 233 20.22 -22.38 4.79
N SER A 234 19.97 -22.62 6.09
CA SER A 234 21.04 -22.63 7.12
C SER A 234 22.16 -23.61 6.79
N LYS A 235 21.83 -24.84 6.37
CA LYS A 235 22.83 -25.84 5.96
C LYS A 235 23.65 -25.43 4.74
N ILE A 236 23.02 -24.81 3.74
CA ILE A 236 23.72 -24.33 2.54
C ILE A 236 24.68 -23.21 2.92
N LEU A 237 24.20 -22.20 3.66
CA LEU A 237 25.01 -21.07 4.13
C LEU A 237 26.22 -21.55 4.93
N HIS A 238 26.01 -22.50 5.86
CA HIS A 238 27.09 -23.10 6.63
C HIS A 238 28.12 -23.80 5.74
N ARG A 239 27.67 -24.61 4.77
CA ARG A 239 28.56 -25.37 3.87
C ARG A 239 29.41 -24.48 2.96
N ILE A 240 28.92 -23.30 2.60
CA ILE A 240 29.67 -22.31 1.80
C ILE A 240 30.53 -21.38 2.66
N GLY A 241 30.58 -21.61 3.99
CA GLY A 241 31.42 -20.85 4.92
C GLY A 241 30.83 -19.52 5.39
N LEU A 242 29.54 -19.26 5.15
CA LEU A 242 28.87 -18.08 5.70
C LEU A 242 28.49 -18.30 7.17
N PRO A 243 28.65 -17.28 8.03
CA PRO A 243 28.33 -17.38 9.44
C PRO A 243 26.81 -17.52 9.63
N GLU A 244 26.41 -18.55 10.36
CA GLU A 244 25.01 -18.84 10.70
C GLU A 244 24.92 -19.40 12.13
N PRO A 245 23.84 -19.11 12.87
CA PRO A 245 23.75 -19.41 14.31
C PRO A 245 23.59 -20.91 14.63
N GLY A 246 23.50 -21.77 13.64
CA GLY A 246 23.31 -23.20 13.80
C GLY A 246 21.85 -23.51 14.09
N CYS A 247 21.13 -24.02 13.09
CA CYS A 247 19.74 -24.42 13.25
C CYS A 247 19.59 -25.93 13.44
N ARG A 248 18.75 -26.37 14.40
CA ARG A 248 18.50 -27.80 14.69
C ARG A 248 17.00 -28.06 14.82
N HIS A 249 16.51 -29.06 14.09
CA HIS A 249 15.14 -29.53 14.20
C HIS A 249 14.97 -30.39 15.46
N VAL A 250 13.85 -30.20 16.16
CA VAL A 250 13.48 -30.95 17.35
C VAL A 250 12.05 -31.49 17.23
N LYS A 251 11.84 -32.74 17.64
CA LYS A 251 10.57 -33.47 17.50
C LYS A 251 9.69 -33.35 18.74
N ASP A 252 10.31 -33.18 19.90
CA ASP A 252 9.64 -33.15 21.19
C ASP A 252 10.39 -32.24 22.19
N LEU A 253 9.75 -32.04 23.34
CA LEU A 253 10.23 -31.18 24.42
C LEU A 253 11.59 -31.65 24.97
N GLN A 254 11.77 -32.96 25.15
CA GLN A 254 13.02 -33.52 25.70
C GLN A 254 14.18 -33.24 24.75
N GLN A 255 13.95 -33.42 23.44
CA GLN A 255 14.93 -33.11 22.42
C GLN A 255 15.20 -31.60 22.33
N ALA A 256 14.19 -30.75 22.52
CA ALA A 256 14.36 -29.29 22.56
C ALA A 256 15.29 -28.85 23.70
N VAL A 257 15.04 -29.32 24.92
CA VAL A 257 15.86 -28.99 26.09
C VAL A 257 17.28 -29.56 25.93
N LYS A 258 17.42 -30.81 25.50
CA LYS A 258 18.72 -31.43 25.24
C LYS A 258 19.51 -30.64 24.21
N MET A 259 18.88 -30.23 23.11
CA MET A 259 19.54 -29.48 22.04
C MET A 259 19.91 -28.07 22.48
N ALA A 260 19.07 -27.40 23.27
CA ALA A 260 19.39 -26.12 23.87
C ALA A 260 20.65 -26.19 24.74
N SER A 261 20.79 -27.24 25.56
CA SER A 261 21.99 -27.47 26.37
C SER A 261 23.23 -27.73 25.51
N VAL A 262 23.10 -28.44 24.39
CA VAL A 262 24.22 -28.72 23.45
C VAL A 262 24.67 -27.45 22.71
N ILE A 263 23.74 -26.60 22.28
CA ILE A 263 24.03 -25.31 21.63
C ILE A 263 24.60 -24.30 22.64
N GLY A 264 24.18 -24.42 23.90
CA GLY A 264 24.51 -23.51 24.98
C GLY A 264 23.61 -22.27 24.97
N PHE A 265 23.19 -21.83 26.15
CA PHE A 265 22.33 -20.65 26.32
C PHE A 265 23.09 -19.34 26.02
N PRO A 266 22.39 -18.24 25.65
CA PRO A 266 20.96 -18.18 25.33
C PRO A 266 20.61 -18.80 23.97
N VAL A 267 19.36 -19.27 23.82
CA VAL A 267 18.83 -19.90 22.59
C VAL A 267 17.52 -19.27 22.12
N VAL A 268 17.11 -19.61 20.89
CA VAL A 268 15.84 -19.23 20.27
C VAL A 268 15.06 -20.50 19.92
N VAL A 269 13.75 -20.51 20.20
CA VAL A 269 12.79 -21.53 19.80
C VAL A 269 11.85 -20.93 18.74
N LYS A 270 11.72 -21.56 17.57
CA LYS A 270 10.83 -21.06 16.50
C LYS A 270 10.25 -22.16 15.60
N PRO A 271 9.06 -21.96 15.02
CA PRO A 271 8.57 -22.77 13.92
C PRO A 271 9.42 -22.64 12.65
N SER A 272 9.58 -23.74 11.91
CA SER A 272 10.28 -23.75 10.62
C SER A 272 9.50 -23.07 9.51
N ASP A 273 8.17 -23.10 9.60
CA ASP A 273 7.19 -22.83 8.53
C ASP A 273 6.27 -21.63 8.84
N GLN A 274 6.68 -20.76 9.77
CA GLN A 274 5.97 -19.52 10.08
C GLN A 274 6.78 -18.28 9.68
N ASP A 275 6.06 -17.30 9.17
CA ASP A 275 6.59 -15.99 8.78
C ASP A 275 6.34 -14.91 9.84
N GLN A 276 6.95 -13.74 9.63
CA GLN A 276 6.69 -12.52 10.40
C GLN A 276 6.97 -12.63 11.90
N GLY A 277 7.78 -13.61 12.32
CA GLY A 277 8.12 -13.80 13.74
C GLY A 277 7.05 -14.53 14.56
N ARG A 278 6.00 -15.07 13.92
CA ARG A 278 4.96 -15.82 14.65
C ARG A 278 5.54 -17.08 15.30
N GLY A 279 5.30 -17.21 16.60
CA GLY A 279 5.79 -18.33 17.40
C GLY A 279 7.30 -18.32 17.67
N VAL A 280 7.99 -17.20 17.44
CA VAL A 280 9.42 -17.06 17.72
C VAL A 280 9.60 -16.59 19.17
N PHE A 281 10.32 -17.39 19.96
CA PHE A 281 10.71 -17.05 21.33
C PHE A 281 12.23 -16.99 21.40
N ALA A 282 12.77 -15.81 21.68
CA ALA A 282 14.21 -15.55 21.70
C ALA A 282 14.72 -15.25 23.11
N ASP A 283 16.05 -15.21 23.27
CA ASP A 283 16.74 -14.83 24.51
C ASP A 283 16.40 -15.75 25.70
N LEU A 284 16.32 -17.06 25.43
CA LEU A 284 15.98 -18.06 26.44
C LEU A 284 17.26 -18.52 27.14
N HIS A 285 17.34 -18.31 28.46
CA HIS A 285 18.57 -18.52 29.24
C HIS A 285 18.65 -19.85 30.00
N ASP A 286 17.54 -20.60 30.09
CA ASP A 286 17.48 -21.84 30.84
C ASP A 286 16.49 -22.85 30.23
N ALA A 287 16.54 -24.09 30.74
CA ALA A 287 15.68 -25.18 30.28
C ALA A 287 14.18 -24.90 30.50
N ALA A 288 13.80 -24.30 31.62
CA ALA A 288 12.40 -24.01 31.93
C ALA A 288 11.81 -22.96 30.98
N ALA A 289 12.61 -21.97 30.56
CA ALA A 289 12.26 -21.00 29.55
C ALA A 289 12.07 -21.67 28.18
N VAL A 290 12.97 -22.58 27.81
CA VAL A 290 12.85 -23.39 26.58
C VAL A 290 11.59 -24.25 26.60
N GLU A 291 11.25 -24.87 27.73
CA GLU A 291 10.06 -25.70 27.84
C GLU A 291 8.78 -24.91 27.60
N LYS A 292 8.64 -23.76 28.28
CA LYS A 292 7.51 -22.85 28.10
C LYS A 292 7.43 -22.33 26.66
N ALA A 293 8.56 -21.95 26.08
CA ALA A 293 8.64 -21.47 24.70
C ALA A 293 8.25 -22.56 23.70
N PHE A 294 8.71 -23.80 23.89
CA PHE A 294 8.37 -24.94 23.03
C PHE A 294 6.87 -25.22 23.03
N GLN A 295 6.25 -25.28 24.21
CA GLN A 295 4.79 -25.50 24.33
C GLN A 295 3.98 -24.40 23.63
N LYS A 296 4.43 -23.14 23.72
CA LYS A 296 3.79 -22.03 23.00
C LYS A 296 4.03 -22.11 21.49
N ALA A 297 5.26 -22.41 21.06
CA ALA A 297 5.62 -22.53 19.64
C ALA A 297 4.89 -23.68 18.95
N GLN A 298 4.67 -24.80 19.65
CA GLN A 298 4.00 -25.99 19.14
C GLN A 298 2.53 -25.73 18.75
N LYS A 299 1.90 -24.69 19.34
CA LYS A 299 0.55 -24.25 18.96
C LYS A 299 0.50 -23.68 17.53
N PHE A 300 1.63 -23.21 17.00
CA PHE A 300 1.73 -22.65 15.66
C PHE A 300 2.20 -23.67 14.62
N SER A 301 3.08 -24.60 15.00
CA SER A 301 3.56 -25.67 14.11
C SER A 301 4.12 -26.84 14.89
N LYS A 302 4.07 -28.03 14.29
CA LYS A 302 4.75 -29.23 14.81
C LYS A 302 6.26 -29.23 14.50
N ASN A 303 6.69 -28.44 13.52
CA ASN A 303 8.08 -28.40 13.08
C ASN A 303 8.82 -27.28 13.80
N ILE A 304 9.47 -27.63 14.92
CA ILE A 304 10.16 -26.67 15.79
C ILE A 304 11.67 -26.74 15.60
N LEU A 305 12.28 -25.56 15.62
CA LEU A 305 13.70 -25.33 15.48
C LEU A 305 14.27 -24.69 16.75
N ILE A 306 15.45 -25.14 17.14
CA ILE A 306 16.30 -24.48 18.15
C ILE A 306 17.53 -23.93 17.45
N GLU A 307 17.89 -22.68 17.77
CA GLU A 307 19.11 -22.04 17.27
C GLU A 307 19.77 -21.19 18.36
N LYS A 308 21.06 -20.86 18.18
CA LYS A 308 21.76 -19.96 19.09
C LYS A 308 21.15 -18.56 19.04
N HIS A 309 20.93 -17.94 20.19
CA HIS A 309 20.60 -16.52 20.24
C HIS A 309 21.87 -15.70 19.99
N VAL A 310 21.82 -14.83 18.98
CA VAL A 310 22.90 -13.90 18.65
C VAL A 310 22.46 -12.49 19.05
N PRO A 311 23.13 -11.85 20.02
CA PRO A 311 22.78 -10.50 20.43
C PRO A 311 23.17 -9.50 19.34
N GLY A 312 22.40 -8.42 19.21
CA GLY A 312 22.70 -7.33 18.29
C GLY A 312 21.48 -6.82 17.54
N PHE A 313 21.73 -6.01 16.51
CA PHE A 313 20.68 -5.45 15.67
C PHE A 313 20.53 -6.26 14.38
N GLY A 314 19.30 -6.69 14.11
CA GLY A 314 18.95 -7.29 12.82
C GLY A 314 19.01 -6.24 11.71
N HIS A 315 19.66 -6.57 10.60
CA HIS A 315 19.65 -5.75 9.39
C HIS A 315 18.93 -6.50 8.27
N ARG A 316 18.15 -5.79 7.47
CA ARG A 316 17.55 -6.29 6.22
C ARG A 316 18.37 -5.74 5.06
N LEU A 317 18.94 -6.64 4.29
CA LEU A 317 19.64 -6.33 3.04
C LEU A 317 18.67 -6.58 1.89
N THR A 318 18.47 -5.59 1.02
CA THR A 318 17.77 -5.76 -0.25
C THR A 318 18.81 -5.92 -1.34
N VAL A 319 18.85 -7.09 -1.96
CA VAL A 319 19.80 -7.43 -3.03
C VAL A 319 19.05 -7.53 -4.35
N PHE A 320 19.60 -6.92 -5.40
CA PHE A 320 19.08 -7.00 -6.76
C PHE A 320 20.27 -7.01 -7.74
N ASN A 321 20.26 -7.91 -8.72
CA ASN A 321 21.36 -8.11 -9.69
C ASN A 321 22.75 -8.11 -9.03
N ASP A 322 22.93 -8.99 -8.03
CA ASP A 322 24.18 -9.18 -7.28
C ASP A 322 24.72 -7.94 -6.54
N LYS A 323 23.88 -6.90 -6.38
CA LYS A 323 24.23 -5.65 -5.68
C LYS A 323 23.28 -5.40 -4.52
N ILE A 324 23.83 -4.86 -3.42
CA ILE A 324 23.04 -4.41 -2.28
C ILE A 324 22.50 -3.01 -2.60
N TYR A 325 21.18 -2.88 -2.67
CA TYR A 325 20.50 -1.60 -2.95
C TYR A 325 20.13 -0.85 -1.67
N SER A 326 19.75 -1.57 -0.62
CA SER A 326 19.42 -0.95 0.65
C SER A 326 19.75 -1.83 1.85
N VAL A 327 20.10 -1.17 2.95
CA VAL A 327 20.34 -1.79 4.26
C VAL A 327 19.44 -1.10 5.26
N THR A 328 18.53 -1.83 5.87
CA THR A 328 17.59 -1.29 6.86
C THR A 328 17.81 -1.98 8.20
N ARG A 329 18.12 -1.21 9.24
CA ARG A 329 18.18 -1.73 10.60
C ARG A 329 16.77 -1.95 11.15
N LYS A 330 16.50 -3.14 11.70
CA LYS A 330 15.26 -3.42 12.43
C LYS A 330 15.42 -2.95 13.87
N THR A 331 14.67 -1.93 14.24
CA THR A 331 14.50 -1.49 15.63
C THR A 331 13.25 -2.16 16.22
N PRO A 332 13.35 -2.85 17.37
CA PRO A 332 12.17 -3.33 18.08
C PRO A 332 11.18 -2.21 18.34
N ALA A 333 9.89 -2.55 18.40
CA ALA A 333 8.86 -1.59 18.81
C ALA A 333 9.17 -1.14 20.25
N GLY A 334 9.15 0.18 20.45
CA GLY A 334 9.49 0.77 21.74
C GLY A 334 8.99 2.21 21.80
N ILE A 335 8.90 2.73 23.03
CA ILE A 335 8.42 4.07 23.31
C ILE A 335 9.41 4.74 24.23
N THR A 336 9.75 5.98 23.91
CA THR A 336 10.58 6.84 24.75
C THR A 336 9.67 7.53 25.76
N GLY A 337 9.98 7.38 27.05
CA GLY A 337 9.28 8.09 28.13
C GLY A 337 9.62 9.58 28.10
N ASP A 338 8.60 10.42 28.26
CA ASP A 338 8.73 11.88 28.40
C ASP A 338 8.79 12.33 29.87
N GLY A 339 8.88 11.39 30.82
CA GLY A 339 8.91 11.65 32.26
C GLY A 339 7.57 12.09 32.88
N VAL A 340 6.57 12.43 32.06
CA VAL A 340 5.32 13.05 32.51
C VAL A 340 4.11 12.17 32.19
N SER A 341 4.05 11.63 30.98
CA SER A 341 2.93 10.84 30.47
C SER A 341 3.00 9.38 30.94
N ALA A 342 1.84 8.77 31.16
CA ALA A 342 1.74 7.32 31.35
C ALA A 342 2.10 6.58 30.05
N ILE A 343 2.66 5.37 30.16
CA ILE A 343 3.05 4.55 29.01
C ILE A 343 1.87 4.34 28.05
N GLY A 344 0.65 4.09 28.56
CA GLY A 344 -0.56 3.97 27.74
C GLY A 344 -0.87 5.22 26.90
N ALA A 345 -0.64 6.41 27.46
CA ALA A 345 -0.85 7.67 26.74
C ALA A 345 0.21 7.91 25.65
N LEU A 346 1.46 7.50 25.92
CA LEU A 346 2.54 7.57 24.94
C LEU A 346 2.32 6.58 23.77
N ILE A 347 1.78 5.39 24.06
CA ILE A 347 1.37 4.40 23.05
C ILE A 347 0.29 4.99 22.13
N ALA A 348 -0.75 5.58 22.73
CA ALA A 348 -1.84 6.20 21.99
C ALA A 348 -1.32 7.33 21.09
N ARG A 349 -0.46 8.21 21.62
CA ARG A 349 0.15 9.31 20.86
C ARG A 349 1.03 8.80 19.71
N SER A 350 1.85 7.80 19.97
CA SER A 350 2.74 7.19 18.96
C SER A 350 1.98 6.45 17.85
N SER A 351 0.80 5.92 18.15
CA SER A 351 -0.09 5.29 17.17
C SER A 351 -0.82 6.31 16.29
N CYS A 352 -0.99 7.55 16.76
CA CYS A 352 -1.61 8.64 16.00
C CYS A 352 -0.63 9.37 15.06
N LEU A 353 0.68 9.15 15.19
CA LEU A 353 1.67 9.76 14.29
C LEU A 353 1.78 8.92 12.99
N PRO A 354 1.54 9.51 11.80
CA PRO A 354 1.78 8.82 10.54
C PRO A 354 3.29 8.60 10.39
N PHE A 355 3.74 7.36 10.53
CA PHE A 355 5.14 7.01 10.31
C PHE A 355 5.45 7.03 8.81
N VAL A 356 6.51 7.74 8.40
CA VAL A 356 6.91 7.96 6.99
C VAL A 356 7.51 6.70 6.33
N THR A 357 7.55 5.54 6.99
CA THR A 357 8.11 4.31 6.38
C THR A 357 7.16 3.11 6.46
N HIS A 358 6.53 2.82 5.31
CA HIS A 358 6.13 1.52 4.77
C HIS A 358 5.86 0.36 5.75
N SER A 359 4.70 0.32 6.42
CA SER A 359 3.79 -0.86 6.49
C SER A 359 2.70 -0.70 7.57
N ASP A 360 1.47 -1.11 7.27
CA ASP A 360 0.35 -1.11 8.25
C ASP A 360 0.58 -2.13 9.38
N GLU A 361 1.44 -3.12 9.16
CA GLU A 361 1.84 -4.13 10.14
C GLU A 361 2.67 -3.53 11.29
N GLN A 362 3.51 -2.51 11.04
CA GLN A 362 4.25 -1.83 12.11
C GLN A 362 3.35 -0.97 13.00
N ASN A 363 2.24 -0.46 12.46
CA ASN A 363 1.21 0.20 13.27
C ASN A 363 0.51 -0.79 14.21
N LYS A 364 0.30 -2.04 13.78
CA LYS A 364 -0.22 -3.09 14.68
C LYS A 364 0.75 -3.45 15.82
N GLN A 365 2.06 -3.32 15.60
CA GLN A 365 3.09 -3.61 16.61
C GLN A 365 3.13 -2.61 17.77
N ARG A 366 2.42 -1.48 17.69
CA ARG A 366 2.30 -0.51 18.79
C ARG A 366 1.03 -0.68 19.61
N VAL A 367 0.23 -1.71 19.34
CA VAL A 367 -0.98 -2.00 20.12
C VAL A 367 -0.60 -2.83 21.34
N LEU A 368 -1.16 -2.49 22.51
CA LEU A 368 -1.04 -3.31 23.71
C LEU A 368 -1.73 -4.66 23.49
N ASN A 369 -0.93 -5.71 23.39
CA ASN A 369 -1.35 -7.10 23.38
C ASN A 369 -0.75 -7.86 24.57
N ASP A 370 -1.21 -9.09 24.81
CA ASP A 370 -0.75 -9.90 25.96
C ASP A 370 0.78 -10.09 25.98
N GLU A 371 1.39 -10.22 24.81
CA GLU A 371 2.85 -10.34 24.66
C GLU A 371 3.60 -9.07 25.11
N SER A 372 3.11 -7.90 24.69
CA SER A 372 3.67 -6.62 25.12
C SER A 372 3.47 -6.37 26.62
N LEU A 373 2.35 -6.80 27.19
CA LEU A 373 2.09 -6.71 28.63
C LEU A 373 3.00 -7.63 29.44
N ASP A 374 3.22 -8.85 28.97
CA ASP A 374 4.16 -9.79 29.60
C ASP A 374 5.60 -9.26 29.53
N LEU A 375 6.02 -8.69 28.40
CA LEU A 375 7.32 -8.03 28.27
C LEU A 375 7.45 -6.85 29.24
N MET A 376 6.42 -6.00 29.33
CA MET A 376 6.41 -4.88 30.29
C MET A 376 6.56 -5.37 31.73
N ARG A 377 5.84 -6.43 32.12
CA ARG A 377 5.95 -7.04 33.46
C ARG A 377 7.37 -7.54 33.75
N GLN A 378 8.04 -8.15 32.76
CA GLN A 378 9.44 -8.58 32.90
C GLN A 378 10.39 -7.41 33.20
N TYR A 379 10.12 -6.24 32.63
CA TYR A 379 10.87 -5.01 32.91
C TYR A 379 10.34 -4.21 34.12
N GLY A 380 9.37 -4.74 34.87
CA GLY A 380 8.75 -4.06 36.02
C GLY A 380 7.92 -2.84 35.63
N LEU A 381 7.44 -2.78 34.39
CA LEU A 381 6.63 -1.69 33.83
C LEU A 381 5.15 -2.09 33.77
N THR A 382 4.26 -1.09 33.88
CA THR A 382 2.81 -1.24 33.71
C THR A 382 2.28 -0.09 32.84
N PRO A 383 1.14 -0.26 32.16
CA PRO A 383 0.59 0.79 31.28
C PRO A 383 0.30 2.13 31.99
N THR A 384 0.08 2.09 33.31
CA THR A 384 -0.21 3.26 34.15
C THR A 384 1.04 3.93 34.72
N LEU A 385 2.20 3.28 34.67
CA LEU A 385 3.46 3.86 35.13
C LEU A 385 3.91 4.98 34.19
N ARG A 386 4.47 6.05 34.77
CA ARG A 386 5.13 7.13 34.03
C ARG A 386 6.52 6.65 33.63
N ALA A 387 6.80 6.61 32.33
CA ALA A 387 8.12 6.24 31.85
C ALA A 387 9.06 7.43 32.07
N LYS A 388 10.08 7.27 32.93
CA LYS A 388 11.18 8.24 33.04
C LYS A 388 11.91 8.34 31.71
N GLU A 389 12.41 9.53 31.36
CA GLU A 389 13.41 9.68 30.29
C GLU A 389 14.58 8.75 30.61
N ARG A 390 14.67 7.64 29.88
CA ARG A 390 15.89 6.87 29.77
C ARG A 390 16.32 7.04 28.33
N GLU A 391 17.41 7.78 28.14
CA GLU A 391 18.21 7.66 26.93
C GLU A 391 18.38 6.19 26.62
N SER A 392 18.22 5.84 25.35
CA SER A 392 18.58 4.56 24.80
C SER A 392 20.10 4.37 24.91
N LYS A 393 20.63 4.17 26.12
CA LYS A 393 21.91 3.50 26.30
C LYS A 393 21.66 2.05 25.96
N ALA A 394 21.79 1.76 24.67
CA ALA A 394 22.18 0.46 24.19
C ALA A 394 23.37 0.01 25.03
N ARG A 395 23.10 -0.81 26.06
CA ARG A 395 24.14 -1.66 26.62
C ARG A 395 24.47 -2.65 25.52
N SER A 396 25.50 -2.33 24.75
CA SER A 396 26.35 -3.34 24.13
C SER A 396 26.71 -4.34 25.24
N PRO A 397 26.29 -5.61 25.15
CA PRO A 397 27.10 -6.64 25.77
C PRO A 397 28.43 -6.65 24.99
N ARG A 398 29.54 -6.68 25.71
CA ARG A 398 30.83 -7.05 25.12
C ARG A 398 30.79 -8.50 24.66
#